data_AF-A0A7Z9ISK5-F1
#
_entry.id   AF-A0A7Z9ISK5-F1
#
_cell.length_a   1.000
_cell.length_b   1.000
_cell.length_c   1.000
_cell.angle_alpha   90.00
_cell.angle_beta   90.00
_cell.angle_gamma   90.00
#
_symmetry.space_group_name_H-M   'P 1'
#
loop_
_entity.id
_entity.type
_entity.pdbx_description
1 polymer ?
#
loop_
_entity_poly.entity_id
_entity_poly.type
_entity_poly.pdbx_seq_one_letter_code
_entity_poly.pdbx_strand_id
1 'polypeptide(L)'
;VDFEMINRIIGFLPLFILAITFLQQDKVYAWGWGTHRYINENAVDYLPPEMDFFQEHSDYLREHSTDPDVDDLPGYYHYIDIDYYPEFFEGTFPHDWDEAVEQYGYDVIINNGTIPWVIEAWTDSLTVLMASGQWETVWQLAAELGHYVADSHQPLHLTLNYNGQLTGNYGIHSRYETHMINPHLSELPLPDSSGIYWSSVIDSVFRYIDEIYPYVSEIIAADDLAADQDPNYNSTYYTILWEELDSLTISVIHGAIVDLASIWQTAWVNAGSPTLSFNDEQPIPIVYILGQNYPNPFNPVTTLCYDLPEDALINITIYDMMGRKVSTLVSSRQTAGYKTVQWNATNSAGQPVSAGLYFYTIEAGEFRQTRKMVLLK
;
A
#
# COMPACT_ATOMS: atom_id res chain seq x y z
N VAL A 1 -27.38 1.21 70.86
CA VAL A 1 -27.01 2.48 71.52
C VAL A 1 -25.61 2.79 71.04
N ASP A 2 -25.55 3.84 70.23
CA ASP A 2 -24.39 4.49 69.63
C ASP A 2 -23.27 4.84 70.62
N PHE A 3 -22.08 5.11 70.08
CA PHE A 3 -21.45 6.45 69.98
C PHE A 3 -19.96 6.24 69.66
N GLU A 4 -19.58 6.38 68.39
CA GLU A 4 -19.00 7.60 67.77
C GLU A 4 -17.50 7.83 68.07
N MET A 5 -16.73 7.72 66.97
CA MET A 5 -15.92 8.80 66.38
C MET A 5 -14.69 9.32 67.16
N ILE A 6 -13.49 9.20 66.55
CA ILE A 6 -12.67 10.32 66.01
C ILE A 6 -11.27 9.85 65.54
N ASN A 7 -11.12 9.84 64.21
CA ASN A 7 -10.03 10.31 63.32
C ASN A 7 -8.54 9.84 63.34
N ARG A 8 -8.19 9.34 62.13
CA ARG A 8 -7.07 9.68 61.19
C ARG A 8 -5.66 9.16 61.56
N ILE A 9 -4.95 8.43 60.69
CA ILE A 9 -4.29 8.89 59.46
C ILE A 9 -3.95 7.69 58.54
N ILE A 10 -3.94 8.00 57.24
CA ILE A 10 -3.83 7.17 56.04
C ILE A 10 -2.41 6.62 55.81
N GLY A 11 -2.28 5.42 55.23
CA GLY A 11 -1.00 4.87 54.75
C GLY A 11 -1.15 3.69 53.78
N PHE A 12 -1.13 4.01 52.48
CA PHE A 12 -0.62 3.27 51.31
C PHE A 12 -1.00 1.79 51.05
N LEU A 13 -1.78 1.60 49.97
CA LEU A 13 -1.67 0.48 49.03
C LEU A 13 -1.40 1.08 47.64
N PRO A 14 -0.42 0.59 46.84
CA PRO A 14 -0.29 1.04 45.46
C PRO A 14 -1.26 0.26 44.56
N LEU A 15 -2.18 0.99 43.93
CA LEU A 15 -2.90 0.54 42.74
C LEU A 15 -1.91 0.57 41.55
N PHE A 16 -1.65 -0.58 40.94
CA PHE A 16 -1.14 -0.63 39.58
C PHE A 16 -2.29 -0.29 38.64
N ILE A 17 -2.31 0.95 38.14
CA ILE A 17 -3.11 1.33 36.98
C ILE A 17 -2.18 1.15 35.78
N LEU A 18 -2.43 0.09 34.99
CA LEU A 18 -1.87 -0.05 33.66
C LEU A 18 -2.56 1.00 32.79
N ALA A 19 -1.94 2.17 32.64
CA ALA A 19 -2.38 3.15 31.67
C ALA A 19 -2.01 2.62 30.29
N ILE A 20 -2.97 2.04 29.58
CA ILE A 20 -2.88 1.89 28.12
C ILE A 20 -3.05 3.31 27.58
N THR A 21 -1.92 4.01 27.42
CA THR A 21 -1.87 5.21 26.60
C THR A 21 -2.07 4.76 25.17
N PHE A 22 -3.26 5.00 24.61
CA PHE A 22 -3.39 5.13 23.16
C PHE A 22 -2.45 6.26 22.76
N LEU A 23 -1.26 5.90 22.27
CA LEU A 23 -0.46 6.81 21.47
C LEU A 23 -1.32 7.08 20.23
N GLN A 24 -1.81 8.32 20.16
CA GLN A 24 -2.27 8.88 18.90
C GLN A 24 -1.07 8.74 17.96
N GLN A 25 -1.15 7.85 16.97
CA GLN A 25 -0.16 7.81 15.90
C GLN A 25 -0.21 9.20 15.25
N ASP A 26 0.77 10.04 15.56
CA ASP A 26 1.01 11.25 14.80
C ASP A 26 1.17 10.81 13.34
N LYS A 27 0.42 11.46 12.43
CA LYS A 27 0.48 11.18 11.00
C LYS A 27 1.95 11.15 10.58
N VAL A 28 2.45 9.95 10.30
CA VAL A 28 3.76 9.75 9.70
C VAL A 28 3.64 10.32 8.31
N TYR A 29 4.33 11.43 8.06
CA TYR A 29 4.46 11.91 6.70
C TYR A 29 5.34 10.89 5.99
N ALA A 30 4.80 10.20 4.97
CA ALA A 30 5.54 9.32 4.08
C ALA A 30 6.69 10.11 3.40
N TRP A 31 7.47 9.46 2.51
CA TRP A 31 8.63 10.12 1.89
C TRP A 31 8.30 11.57 1.49
N GLY A 32 9.28 12.46 1.65
CA GLY A 32 9.11 13.82 1.14
C GLY A 32 8.57 13.77 -0.29
N TRP A 33 7.51 14.55 -0.59
CA TRP A 33 6.75 14.47 -1.85
C TRP A 33 7.64 14.44 -3.12
N GLY A 34 8.86 14.99 -3.05
CA GLY A 34 9.85 14.94 -4.10
C GLY A 34 10.29 13.51 -4.47
N THR A 35 10.49 12.62 -3.51
CA THR A 35 11.02 11.27 -3.79
C THR A 35 9.97 10.37 -4.46
N HIS A 36 8.71 10.38 -4.00
CA HIS A 36 7.62 9.68 -4.67
C HIS A 36 7.47 10.10 -6.13
N ARG A 37 7.51 11.43 -6.37
CA ARG A 37 7.46 12.03 -7.70
C ARG A 37 8.64 11.58 -8.55
N TYR A 38 9.85 11.65 -8.01
CA TYR A 38 11.07 11.26 -8.69
C TYR A 38 11.04 9.79 -9.10
N ILE A 39 10.63 8.89 -8.21
CA ILE A 39 10.53 7.45 -8.50
C ILE A 39 9.51 7.20 -9.62
N ASN A 40 8.30 7.77 -9.53
CA ASN A 40 7.25 7.56 -10.52
C ASN A 40 7.61 8.11 -11.91
N GLU A 41 8.17 9.32 -11.97
CA GLU A 41 8.60 9.95 -13.23
C GLU A 41 9.69 9.12 -13.92
N ASN A 42 10.69 8.65 -13.17
CA ASN A 42 11.81 7.93 -13.75
C ASN A 42 11.48 6.47 -14.08
N ALA A 43 10.61 5.79 -13.32
CA ALA A 43 10.24 4.39 -13.58
C ALA A 43 9.70 4.16 -14.99
N VAL A 44 9.10 5.19 -15.61
CA VAL A 44 8.59 5.14 -16.98
C VAL A 44 9.70 4.83 -18.00
N ASP A 45 10.92 5.33 -17.79
CA ASP A 45 12.07 5.10 -18.68
C ASP A 45 12.63 3.66 -18.60
N TYR A 46 12.20 2.88 -17.59
CA TYR A 46 12.67 1.52 -17.34
C TYR A 46 11.69 0.44 -17.76
N LEU A 47 10.62 0.83 -18.45
CA LEU A 47 9.66 -0.07 -19.06
C LEU A 47 10.18 -0.65 -20.39
N PRO A 48 9.67 -1.83 -20.83
CA PRO A 48 10.00 -2.35 -22.15
C PRO A 48 9.46 -1.42 -23.27
N PRO A 49 10.07 -1.40 -24.47
CA PRO A 49 9.68 -0.49 -25.56
C PRO A 49 8.20 -0.57 -25.98
N GLU A 50 7.56 -1.73 -25.80
CA GLU A 50 6.14 -1.92 -26.08
C GLU A 50 5.23 -1.09 -25.16
N MET A 51 5.76 -0.61 -24.04
CA MET A 51 5.10 0.22 -23.04
C MET A 51 5.51 1.70 -23.11
N ASP A 52 6.19 2.13 -24.19
CA ASP A 52 6.62 3.53 -24.40
C ASP A 52 5.47 4.55 -24.26
N PHE A 53 4.21 4.11 -24.39
CA PHE A 53 3.03 4.95 -24.20
C PHE A 53 2.86 5.49 -22.76
N PHE A 54 3.55 4.91 -21.76
CA PHE A 54 3.63 5.50 -20.42
C PHE A 54 4.33 6.87 -20.43
N GLN A 55 5.22 7.12 -21.38
CA GLN A 55 5.93 8.40 -21.51
C GLN A 55 4.98 9.59 -21.67
N GLU A 56 3.87 9.39 -22.39
CA GLU A 56 2.85 10.44 -22.60
C GLU A 56 2.11 10.81 -21.30
N HIS A 57 2.20 9.97 -20.27
CA HIS A 57 1.52 10.15 -18.98
C HIS A 57 2.50 10.31 -17.81
N SER A 58 3.81 10.44 -18.05
CA SER A 58 4.82 10.56 -16.98
C SER A 58 4.55 11.74 -16.03
N ASP A 59 4.15 12.91 -16.57
CA ASP A 59 3.75 14.06 -15.74
C ASP A 59 2.55 13.75 -14.82
N TYR A 60 1.56 12.99 -15.32
CA TYR A 60 0.39 12.57 -14.53
C TYR A 60 0.82 11.61 -13.41
N LEU A 61 1.59 10.57 -13.75
CA LEU A 61 2.10 9.58 -12.79
C LEU A 61 2.91 10.26 -11.69
N ARG A 62 3.75 11.23 -12.06
CA ARG A 62 4.49 12.07 -11.13
C ARG A 62 3.54 12.84 -10.21
N GLU A 63 2.62 13.64 -10.76
CA GLU A 63 1.76 14.52 -9.97
C GLU A 63 0.84 13.79 -9.00
N HIS A 64 0.34 12.61 -9.38
CA HIS A 64 -0.58 11.79 -8.60
C HIS A 64 0.10 10.75 -7.69
N SER A 65 1.44 10.66 -7.71
CA SER A 65 2.22 9.74 -6.85
C SER A 65 2.13 10.03 -5.35
N THR A 66 1.59 11.19 -4.96
CA THR A 66 1.42 11.60 -3.55
C THR A 66 -0.04 11.63 -3.11
N ASP A 67 -0.97 11.24 -3.99
CA ASP A 67 -2.39 11.21 -3.66
C ASP A 67 -2.70 10.32 -2.44
N PRO A 68 -2.05 9.15 -2.24
CA PRO A 68 -2.31 8.32 -1.07
C PRO A 68 -2.03 9.01 0.29
N ASP A 69 -1.10 9.97 0.35
CA ASP A 69 -0.84 10.78 1.57
C ASP A 69 -1.91 11.85 1.83
N VAL A 70 -2.58 12.28 0.78
CA VAL A 70 -3.61 13.32 0.82
C VAL A 70 -4.98 12.72 1.07
N ASP A 71 -5.21 11.51 0.55
CA ASP A 71 -6.42 10.75 0.71
C ASP A 71 -6.56 10.20 2.14
N ASP A 72 -7.80 9.97 2.58
CA ASP A 72 -8.10 9.40 3.91
C ASP A 72 -7.96 7.87 3.88
N LEU A 73 -6.84 7.39 3.34
CA LEU A 73 -6.51 5.96 3.30
C LEU A 73 -5.89 5.50 4.63
N PRO A 74 -6.00 4.20 4.97
CA PRO A 74 -5.50 3.70 6.23
C PRO A 74 -3.97 3.77 6.31
N GLY A 75 -3.43 4.35 7.38
CA GLY A 75 -1.99 4.55 7.54
C GLY A 75 -1.15 3.27 7.49
N TYR A 76 -1.72 2.10 7.80
CA TYR A 76 -1.04 0.81 7.69
C TYR A 76 -0.82 0.34 6.25
N TYR A 77 -1.24 1.10 5.23
CA TYR A 77 -0.88 0.83 3.84
C TYR A 77 0.55 1.26 3.50
N HIS A 78 1.14 2.16 4.30
CA HIS A 78 2.40 2.82 3.99
C HIS A 78 3.62 2.12 4.62
N TYR A 79 3.44 1.06 5.40
CA TYR A 79 4.56 0.43 6.09
C TYR A 79 4.32 -1.06 6.31
N ILE A 80 5.37 -1.74 6.77
CA ILE A 80 5.30 -3.04 7.43
C ILE A 80 6.39 -3.10 8.50
N ASP A 81 6.02 -3.30 9.75
CA ASP A 81 6.98 -3.49 10.85
C ASP A 81 7.54 -4.92 10.78
N ILE A 82 8.41 -5.21 9.81
CA ILE A 82 8.82 -6.60 9.51
C ILE A 82 9.59 -7.23 10.69
N ASP A 83 10.24 -6.40 11.50
CA ASP A 83 10.93 -6.79 12.73
C ASP A 83 10.02 -7.16 13.91
N TYR A 84 8.70 -7.02 13.75
CA TYR A 84 7.73 -7.65 14.63
C TYR A 84 7.65 -9.17 14.42
N TYR A 85 8.00 -9.67 13.22
CA TYR A 85 7.79 -11.06 12.81
C TYR A 85 9.12 -11.83 12.75
N PRO A 86 9.57 -12.49 13.84
CA PRO A 86 10.83 -13.24 13.82
C PRO A 86 10.85 -14.36 12.78
N GLU A 87 9.70 -14.95 12.47
CA GLU A 87 9.54 -15.98 11.44
C GLU A 87 9.94 -15.51 10.04
N PHE A 88 9.96 -14.20 9.78
CA PHE A 88 10.42 -13.64 8.50
C PHE A 88 11.89 -13.96 8.29
N PHE A 89 12.71 -13.69 9.31
CA PHE A 89 14.14 -13.96 9.28
C PHE A 89 14.48 -15.46 9.41
N GLU A 90 13.52 -16.27 9.87
CA GLU A 90 13.63 -17.74 9.88
C GLU A 90 13.22 -18.37 8.53
N GLY A 91 12.68 -17.58 7.60
CA GLY A 91 12.19 -18.04 6.30
C GLY A 91 10.89 -18.84 6.37
N THR A 92 10.12 -18.67 7.45
CA THR A 92 8.83 -19.35 7.67
C THR A 92 7.65 -18.39 7.76
N PHE A 93 7.87 -17.11 7.46
CA PHE A 93 6.80 -16.12 7.42
C PHE A 93 5.87 -16.37 6.21
N PRO A 94 4.55 -16.44 6.42
CA PRO A 94 3.60 -16.61 5.33
C PRO A 94 3.50 -15.34 4.49
N HIS A 95 3.75 -15.48 3.18
CA HIS A 95 3.58 -14.38 2.24
C HIS A 95 2.12 -14.22 1.80
N ASP A 96 1.33 -15.31 1.73
CA ASP A 96 -0.09 -15.23 1.42
C ASP A 96 -0.87 -14.54 2.56
N TRP A 97 -1.78 -13.63 2.19
CA TRP A 97 -2.58 -12.87 3.16
C TRP A 97 -3.42 -13.76 4.09
N ASP A 98 -4.08 -14.79 3.56
CA ASP A 98 -4.95 -15.64 4.39
C ASP A 98 -4.11 -16.48 5.36
N GLU A 99 -2.97 -16.99 4.92
CA GLU A 99 -2.02 -17.70 5.78
C GLU A 99 -1.45 -16.80 6.88
N ALA A 100 -1.08 -15.56 6.54
CA ALA A 100 -0.61 -14.56 7.50
C ALA A 100 -1.69 -14.20 8.53
N VAL A 101 -2.93 -13.99 8.09
CA VAL A 101 -4.07 -13.73 8.98
C VAL A 101 -4.41 -14.95 9.82
N GLU A 102 -4.28 -16.18 9.30
CA GLU A 102 -4.50 -17.41 10.07
C GLU A 102 -3.45 -17.58 11.16
N GLN A 103 -2.19 -17.26 10.87
CA GLN A 103 -1.07 -17.40 11.81
C GLN A 103 -1.06 -16.33 12.90
N TYR A 104 -1.21 -15.05 12.53
CA TYR A 104 -1.03 -13.93 13.47
C TYR A 104 -2.35 -13.30 13.93
N GLY A 105 -3.43 -13.50 13.19
CA GLY A 105 -4.69 -12.82 13.39
C GLY A 105 -4.75 -11.47 12.66
N TYR A 106 -5.94 -11.13 12.20
CA TYR A 106 -6.20 -9.94 11.39
C TYR A 106 -5.71 -8.64 12.02
N ASP A 107 -6.04 -8.40 13.30
CA ASP A 107 -5.67 -7.17 13.99
C ASP A 107 -4.15 -7.04 14.13
N VAL A 108 -3.42 -8.14 14.26
CA VAL A 108 -1.95 -8.12 14.36
C VAL A 108 -1.35 -7.70 13.02
N ILE A 109 -1.81 -8.29 11.91
CA ILE A 109 -1.34 -7.94 10.58
C ILE A 109 -1.57 -6.46 10.28
N ILE A 110 -2.80 -5.97 10.51
CA ILE A 110 -3.15 -4.56 10.25
C ILE A 110 -2.34 -3.60 11.13
N ASN A 111 -2.16 -3.90 12.41
CA ASN A 111 -1.46 -3.00 13.33
C ASN A 111 0.05 -2.93 13.10
N ASN A 112 0.63 -3.85 12.33
CA ASN A 112 2.05 -3.89 12.00
C ASN A 112 2.29 -3.66 10.50
N GLY A 113 1.33 -3.04 9.81
CA GLY A 113 1.48 -2.62 8.41
C GLY A 113 1.24 -3.73 7.38
N THR A 114 0.71 -3.33 6.22
CA THR A 114 0.23 -4.25 5.18
C THR A 114 0.78 -3.95 3.78
N ILE A 115 1.81 -3.12 3.66
CA ILE A 115 2.27 -2.63 2.36
C ILE A 115 2.57 -3.73 1.31
N PRO A 116 3.10 -4.92 1.65
CA PRO A 116 3.34 -5.96 0.64
C PRO A 116 2.06 -6.46 -0.04
N TRP A 117 1.01 -6.67 0.75
CA TRP A 117 -0.28 -7.14 0.25
C TRP A 117 -1.07 -6.03 -0.45
N VAL A 118 -0.85 -4.77 -0.06
CA VAL A 118 -1.38 -3.61 -0.80
C VAL A 118 -0.79 -3.59 -2.21
N ILE A 119 0.53 -3.70 -2.33
CA ILE A 119 1.23 -3.73 -3.64
C ILE A 119 0.72 -4.89 -4.50
N GLU A 120 0.61 -6.10 -3.95
CA GLU A 120 0.08 -7.26 -4.68
C GLU A 120 -1.36 -7.01 -5.18
N ALA A 121 -2.27 -6.65 -4.28
CA ALA A 121 -3.69 -6.46 -4.61
C ALA A 121 -3.92 -5.34 -5.63
N TRP A 122 -3.09 -4.29 -5.58
CA TRP A 122 -3.17 -3.17 -6.51
C TRP A 122 -2.55 -3.49 -7.86
N THR A 123 -1.51 -4.33 -7.89
CA THR A 123 -0.97 -4.88 -9.15
C THR A 123 -1.99 -5.76 -9.87
N ASP A 124 -2.73 -6.59 -9.13
CA ASP A 124 -3.85 -7.37 -9.66
C ASP A 124 -4.96 -6.47 -10.22
N SER A 125 -5.27 -5.38 -9.52
CA SER A 125 -6.27 -4.42 -9.96
C SER A 125 -5.82 -3.69 -11.24
N LEU A 126 -4.55 -3.31 -11.32
CA LEU A 126 -3.94 -2.69 -12.50
C LEU A 126 -3.98 -3.63 -13.70
N THR A 127 -3.72 -4.91 -13.47
CA THR A 127 -3.84 -5.97 -14.48
C THR A 127 -5.24 -6.00 -15.09
N VAL A 128 -6.28 -6.01 -14.25
CA VAL A 128 -7.68 -6.02 -14.70
C VAL A 128 -8.01 -4.76 -15.49
N LEU A 129 -7.60 -3.58 -15.00
CA LEU A 129 -7.86 -2.31 -15.68
C LEU A 129 -7.19 -2.25 -17.05
N MET A 130 -5.92 -2.66 -17.15
CA MET A 130 -5.20 -2.73 -18.42
C MET A 130 -5.87 -3.71 -19.40
N ALA A 131 -6.22 -4.91 -18.94
CA ALA A 131 -6.90 -5.92 -19.76
C ALA A 131 -8.25 -5.40 -20.29
N SER A 132 -8.92 -4.59 -19.47
CA SER A 132 -10.19 -3.95 -19.81
C SER A 132 -10.08 -2.67 -20.64
N GLY A 133 -8.87 -2.18 -20.92
CA GLY A 133 -8.68 -0.93 -21.67
C GLY A 133 -9.22 0.33 -20.95
N GLN A 134 -9.41 0.28 -19.63
CA GLN A 134 -9.87 1.41 -18.81
C GLN A 134 -8.73 2.37 -18.48
N TRP A 135 -8.06 2.88 -19.52
CA TRP A 135 -6.79 3.61 -19.41
C TRP A 135 -6.86 4.88 -18.57
N GLU A 136 -8.00 5.58 -18.53
CA GLU A 136 -8.19 6.73 -17.63
C GLU A 136 -8.00 6.35 -16.15
N THR A 137 -8.45 5.16 -15.76
CA THR A 137 -8.28 4.65 -14.38
C THR A 137 -6.93 3.97 -14.17
N VAL A 138 -6.33 3.41 -15.23
CA VAL A 138 -4.97 2.82 -15.17
C VAL A 138 -3.96 3.85 -14.68
N TRP A 139 -4.02 5.10 -15.16
CA TRP A 139 -3.05 6.12 -14.78
C TRP A 139 -3.11 6.50 -13.32
N GLN A 140 -4.31 6.66 -12.77
CA GLN A 140 -4.48 6.93 -11.34
C GLN A 140 -3.91 5.78 -10.51
N LEU A 141 -4.32 4.55 -10.81
CA LEU A 141 -3.88 3.39 -10.04
C LEU A 141 -2.37 3.13 -10.18
N ALA A 142 -1.79 3.35 -11.37
CA ALA A 142 -0.36 3.20 -11.59
C ALA A 142 0.46 4.21 -10.77
N ALA A 143 0.00 5.47 -10.68
CA ALA A 143 0.63 6.52 -9.89
C ALA A 143 0.58 6.21 -8.39
N GLU A 144 -0.60 5.86 -7.88
CA GLU A 144 -0.80 5.50 -6.47
C GLU A 144 -0.08 4.19 -6.11
N LEU A 145 0.01 3.22 -7.02
CA LEU A 145 0.84 2.02 -6.81
C LEU A 145 2.32 2.38 -6.66
N GLY A 146 2.81 3.35 -7.44
CA GLY A 146 4.16 3.87 -7.31
C GLY A 146 4.44 4.53 -5.96
N HIS A 147 3.42 5.06 -5.28
CA HIS A 147 3.53 5.54 -3.92
C HIS A 147 3.93 4.41 -2.96
N TYR A 148 3.15 3.33 -2.91
CA TYR A 148 3.40 2.22 -1.99
C TYR A 148 4.69 1.47 -2.31
N VAL A 149 5.05 1.37 -3.59
CA VAL A 149 6.35 0.79 -3.97
C VAL A 149 7.49 1.66 -3.42
N ALA A 150 7.41 2.98 -3.54
CA ALA A 150 8.39 3.88 -2.93
C ALA A 150 8.45 3.72 -1.40
N ASP A 151 7.32 3.75 -0.69
CA ASP A 151 7.25 3.52 0.76
C ASP A 151 7.92 2.21 1.17
N SER A 152 7.68 1.11 0.46
CA SER A 152 8.28 -0.19 0.78
C SER A 152 9.79 -0.27 0.52
N HIS A 153 10.36 0.71 -0.19
CA HIS A 153 11.80 0.85 -0.38
C HIS A 153 12.44 1.76 0.68
N GLN A 154 11.65 2.33 1.58
CA GLN A 154 12.11 3.18 2.66
C GLN A 154 12.48 2.28 3.86
N PRO A 155 13.75 2.21 4.28
CA PRO A 155 14.13 1.26 5.33
C PRO A 155 13.40 1.48 6.67
N LEU A 156 13.20 2.73 7.08
CA LEU A 156 12.44 3.10 8.27
C LEU A 156 10.93 2.79 8.18
N HIS A 157 10.34 2.58 7.00
CA HIS A 157 8.95 2.08 6.85
C HIS A 157 8.88 0.56 7.03
N LEU A 158 10.02 -0.10 7.27
CA LEU A 158 10.11 -1.55 7.45
C LEU A 158 10.30 -1.95 8.94
N THR A 159 10.16 -1.04 9.90
CA THR A 159 10.60 -1.29 11.29
C THR A 159 9.75 -0.62 12.36
N LEU A 160 9.59 -1.33 13.48
CA LEU A 160 9.07 -0.79 14.74
C LEU A 160 9.85 0.43 15.26
N ASN A 161 11.06 0.68 14.76
CA ASN A 161 11.91 1.83 15.09
C ASN A 161 11.84 2.96 14.05
N TYR A 162 10.74 3.07 13.29
CA TYR A 162 10.60 3.97 12.13
C TYR A 162 11.01 5.44 12.35
N ASN A 163 10.92 5.95 13.57
CA ASN A 163 11.29 7.33 13.90
C ASN A 163 12.39 7.39 14.97
N GLY A 164 13.14 6.32 15.19
CA GLY A 164 14.24 6.25 16.16
C GLY A 164 13.78 6.17 17.62
N GLN A 165 12.49 5.93 17.88
CA GLN A 165 11.89 5.92 19.22
C GLN A 165 12.43 4.82 20.14
N LEU A 166 12.99 3.74 19.61
CA LEU A 166 13.56 2.63 20.37
C LEU A 166 15.06 2.80 20.63
N THR A 167 15.74 3.64 19.84
CA THR A 167 17.21 3.84 19.89
C THR A 167 17.62 5.21 20.43
N GLY A 168 16.67 6.14 20.58
CA GLY A 168 16.93 7.51 21.07
C GLY A 168 17.09 8.55 19.96
N ASN A 169 16.94 8.15 18.70
CA ASN A 169 17.14 8.95 17.49
C ASN A 169 15.87 9.69 17.05
N TYR A 170 15.01 10.06 18.00
CA TYR A 170 13.66 10.58 17.71
C TYR A 170 13.67 11.68 16.63
N GLY A 171 12.86 11.50 15.58
CA GLY A 171 12.78 12.42 14.43
C GLY A 171 13.65 12.04 13.23
N ILE A 172 14.42 10.95 13.29
CA ILE A 172 15.29 10.52 12.19
C ILE A 172 14.52 10.30 10.89
N HIS A 173 13.26 9.85 10.96
CA HIS A 173 12.40 9.65 9.79
C HIS A 173 12.37 10.89 8.87
N SER A 174 12.03 12.05 9.43
CA SER A 174 11.97 13.31 8.68
C SER A 174 13.35 13.84 8.29
N ARG A 175 14.37 13.65 9.16
CA ARG A 175 15.74 14.07 8.87
C ARG A 175 16.31 13.32 7.65
N TYR A 176 16.10 12.01 7.59
CA TYR A 176 16.54 11.17 6.49
C TYR A 176 15.73 11.47 5.21
N GLU A 177 14.42 11.27 5.22
CA GLU A 177 13.62 11.32 3.99
C GLU A 177 13.47 12.71 3.39
N THR A 178 13.20 13.71 4.23
CA THR A 178 12.78 15.03 3.74
C THR A 178 13.94 16.00 3.69
N HIS A 179 14.73 16.06 4.77
CA HIS A 179 15.76 17.08 4.90
C HIS A 179 17.07 16.70 4.21
N MET A 180 17.46 15.43 4.27
CA MET A 180 18.67 14.94 3.62
C MET A 180 18.44 14.66 2.13
N ILE A 181 17.42 13.87 1.76
CA ILE A 181 17.29 13.36 0.37
C ILE A 181 16.83 14.44 -0.62
N ASN A 182 15.78 15.22 -0.29
CA ASN A 182 15.16 16.15 -1.25
C ASN A 182 16.15 17.12 -1.94
N PRO A 183 17.14 17.73 -1.24
CA PRO A 183 18.13 18.58 -1.88
C PRO A 183 19.00 17.89 -2.95
N HIS A 184 19.13 16.56 -2.89
CA HIS A 184 20.00 15.78 -3.77
C HIS A 184 19.28 15.05 -4.91
N LEU A 185 17.94 14.97 -4.88
CA LEU A 185 17.15 14.19 -5.85
C LEU A 185 17.49 14.46 -7.32
N SER A 186 17.62 15.74 -7.71
CA SER A 186 17.91 16.11 -9.11
C SER A 186 19.32 15.76 -9.57
N GLU A 187 20.22 15.40 -8.64
CA GLU A 187 21.62 15.09 -8.90
C GLU A 187 21.92 13.58 -8.78
N LEU A 188 20.94 12.78 -8.36
CA LEU A 188 21.13 11.33 -8.23
C LEU A 188 21.43 10.70 -9.59
N PRO A 189 22.37 9.75 -9.65
CA PRO A 189 22.50 8.89 -10.82
C PRO A 189 21.21 8.09 -11.00
N LEU A 190 20.97 7.58 -12.21
CA LEU A 190 19.85 6.70 -12.52
C LEU A 190 20.33 5.24 -12.63
N PRO A 191 19.45 4.23 -12.41
CA PRO A 191 19.84 2.84 -12.46
C PRO A 191 20.24 2.39 -13.88
N ASP A 192 21.09 1.35 -13.97
CA ASP A 192 21.50 0.77 -15.26
C ASP A 192 20.59 -0.40 -15.72
N SER A 193 19.73 -0.92 -14.83
CA SER A 193 18.84 -2.05 -15.09
C SER A 193 17.42 -1.60 -15.41
N SER A 194 16.75 -2.30 -16.33
CA SER A 194 15.33 -2.10 -16.65
C SER A 194 14.42 -3.01 -15.82
N GLY A 195 13.14 -2.66 -15.76
CA GLY A 195 12.11 -3.49 -15.17
C GLY A 195 12.02 -4.86 -15.83
N ILE A 196 11.56 -5.83 -15.04
CA ILE A 196 11.36 -7.22 -15.49
C ILE A 196 9.98 -7.73 -15.09
N TYR A 197 9.51 -8.75 -15.80
CA TYR A 197 8.34 -9.51 -15.38
C TYR A 197 8.62 -10.30 -14.09
N TRP A 198 7.71 -10.21 -13.12
CA TRP A 198 7.71 -11.02 -11.91
C TRP A 198 6.66 -12.13 -11.98
N SER A 199 7.07 -13.36 -11.68
CA SER A 199 6.15 -14.50 -11.59
C SER A 199 5.29 -14.50 -10.32
N SER A 200 5.72 -13.77 -9.29
CA SER A 200 5.01 -13.59 -8.02
C SER A 200 5.35 -12.20 -7.49
N VAL A 201 4.36 -11.31 -7.42
CA VAL A 201 4.57 -9.94 -6.94
C VAL A 201 4.88 -9.96 -5.45
N ILE A 202 4.11 -10.71 -4.66
CA ILE A 202 4.27 -10.76 -3.21
C ILE A 202 5.64 -11.32 -2.78
N ASP A 203 6.14 -12.37 -3.45
CA ASP A 203 7.47 -12.92 -3.14
C ASP A 203 8.59 -11.96 -3.54
N SER A 204 8.43 -11.24 -4.67
CA SER A 204 9.39 -10.21 -5.07
C SER A 204 9.42 -9.04 -4.09
N VAL A 205 8.26 -8.64 -3.55
CA VAL A 205 8.16 -7.58 -2.55
C VAL A 205 8.85 -7.98 -1.25
N PHE A 206 8.53 -9.16 -0.71
CA PHE A 206 9.20 -9.64 0.49
C PHE A 206 10.71 -9.85 0.31
N ARG A 207 11.14 -10.26 -0.90
CA ARG A 207 12.57 -10.38 -1.22
C ARG A 207 13.30 -9.03 -1.08
N TYR A 208 12.81 -7.95 -1.69
CA TYR A 208 13.51 -6.67 -1.55
C TYR A 208 13.36 -6.09 -0.14
N ILE A 209 12.27 -6.40 0.59
CA ILE A 209 12.14 -6.01 2.00
C ILE A 209 13.23 -6.66 2.86
N ASP A 210 13.55 -7.95 2.64
CA ASP A 210 14.66 -8.63 3.31
C ASP A 210 16.02 -7.99 2.98
N GLU A 211 16.20 -7.53 1.74
CA GLU A 211 17.41 -6.84 1.28
C GLU A 211 17.53 -5.42 1.88
N ILE A 212 16.42 -4.71 2.07
CA ILE A 212 16.38 -3.29 2.48
C ILE A 212 16.30 -3.13 4.00
N TYR A 213 15.59 -3.99 4.73
CA TYR A 213 15.42 -3.89 6.18
C TYR A 213 16.75 -3.70 6.96
N PRO A 214 17.85 -4.42 6.64
CA PRO A 214 19.12 -4.25 7.36
C PRO A 214 19.67 -2.81 7.37
N TYR A 215 19.32 -2.00 6.37
CA TYR A 215 19.71 -0.59 6.26
C TYR A 215 19.16 0.32 7.36
N VAL A 216 18.13 -0.12 8.10
CA VAL A 216 17.67 0.60 9.31
C VAL A 216 18.82 0.83 10.27
N SER A 217 19.65 -0.19 10.50
CA SER A 217 20.78 -0.08 11.43
C SER A 217 21.87 0.89 10.97
N GLU A 218 22.07 0.99 9.64
CA GLU A 218 23.03 1.92 9.03
C GLU A 218 22.54 3.37 9.16
N ILE A 219 21.24 3.62 8.91
CA ILE A 219 20.64 4.94 9.08
C ILE A 219 20.75 5.42 10.53
N ILE A 220 20.47 4.56 11.50
CA ILE A 220 20.57 4.90 12.93
C ILE A 220 22.02 5.20 13.31
N ALA A 221 22.98 4.40 12.85
CA ALA A 221 24.40 4.64 13.14
C ALA A 221 24.91 5.95 12.53
N ALA A 222 24.46 6.29 11.32
CA ALA A 222 24.80 7.55 10.67
C ALA A 222 24.16 8.76 11.38
N ASP A 223 22.92 8.64 11.87
CA ASP A 223 22.27 9.67 12.70
C ASP A 223 23.05 9.94 13.99
N ASP A 224 23.47 8.88 14.71
CA ASP A 224 24.30 9.00 15.91
C ASP A 224 25.63 9.71 15.60
N LEU A 225 26.32 9.30 14.54
CA LEU A 225 27.59 9.90 14.13
C LEU A 225 27.43 11.39 13.79
N ALA A 226 26.40 11.74 13.02
CA ALA A 226 26.14 13.11 12.61
C ALA A 226 25.72 13.99 13.80
N ALA A 227 24.86 13.47 14.69
CA ALA A 227 24.37 14.18 15.88
C ALA A 227 25.48 14.42 16.91
N ASP A 228 26.44 13.51 17.03
CA ASP A 228 27.64 13.68 17.87
C ASP A 228 28.50 14.88 17.40
N GLN A 229 28.53 15.16 16.09
CA GLN A 229 29.26 16.31 15.54
C GLN A 229 28.44 17.61 15.57
N ASP A 230 27.14 17.54 15.29
CA ASP A 230 26.24 18.69 15.28
C ASP A 230 24.85 18.32 15.84
N PRO A 231 24.66 18.42 17.18
CA PRO A 231 23.42 17.99 17.85
C PRO A 231 22.23 18.92 17.60
N ASN A 232 22.43 20.03 16.89
CA ASN A 232 21.37 20.96 16.53
C ASN A 232 20.84 20.72 15.10
N TYR A 233 21.31 19.66 14.42
CA TYR A 233 20.86 19.25 13.09
C TYR A 233 20.99 20.36 12.03
N ASN A 234 22.12 21.07 11.98
CA ASN A 234 22.37 22.09 10.96
C ASN A 234 23.08 21.46 9.73
N SER A 235 23.71 22.30 8.91
CA SER A 235 24.37 21.87 7.67
C SER A 235 25.43 20.79 7.90
N THR A 236 26.21 20.86 8.98
CA THR A 236 27.26 19.88 9.26
C THR A 236 26.68 18.50 9.52
N TYR A 237 25.59 18.42 10.29
CA TYR A 237 24.84 17.18 10.50
C TYR A 237 24.40 16.57 9.16
N TYR A 238 23.73 17.35 8.29
CA TYR A 238 23.21 16.81 7.03
C TYR A 238 24.31 16.46 6.01
N THR A 239 25.45 17.16 6.03
CA THR A 239 26.62 16.78 5.22
C THR A 239 27.15 15.41 5.64
N ILE A 240 27.33 15.18 6.95
CA ILE A 240 27.81 13.87 7.45
C ILE A 240 26.79 12.79 7.16
N LEU A 241 25.51 13.04 7.45
CA LEU A 241 24.44 12.07 7.21
C LEU A 241 24.40 11.65 5.72
N TRP A 242 24.54 12.61 4.80
CA TRP A 242 24.62 12.33 3.37
C TRP A 242 25.89 11.54 3.00
N GLU A 243 27.06 11.96 3.48
CA GLU A 243 28.33 11.27 3.20
C GLU A 243 28.35 9.82 3.66
N GLU A 244 27.63 9.48 4.75
CA GLU A 244 27.52 8.11 5.25
C GLU A 244 26.44 7.29 4.52
N LEU A 245 25.38 7.93 4.02
CA LEU A 245 24.19 7.23 3.50
C LEU A 245 23.98 7.37 2.00
N ASP A 246 24.82 8.09 1.25
CA ASP A 246 24.61 8.37 -0.17
C ASP A 246 24.43 7.10 -1.01
N SER A 247 25.30 6.12 -0.82
CA SER A 247 25.38 4.90 -1.61
C SER A 247 24.18 4.00 -1.34
N LEU A 248 23.77 3.89 -0.08
CA LEU A 248 22.58 3.18 0.36
C LEU A 248 21.32 3.86 -0.17
N THR A 249 21.23 5.18 -0.03
CA THR A 249 20.10 6.00 -0.50
C THR A 249 19.90 5.85 -2.00
N ILE A 250 21.00 5.93 -2.77
CA ILE A 250 20.99 5.70 -4.21
C ILE A 250 20.50 4.28 -4.51
N SER A 251 21.01 3.27 -3.79
CA SER A 251 20.61 1.87 -4.00
C SER A 251 19.12 1.64 -3.79
N VAL A 252 18.51 2.18 -2.72
CA VAL A 252 17.09 1.98 -2.45
C VAL A 252 16.19 2.74 -3.42
N ILE A 253 16.59 3.94 -3.87
CA ILE A 253 15.86 4.71 -4.89
C ILE A 253 15.97 4.02 -6.26
N HIS A 254 17.15 3.48 -6.62
CA HIS A 254 17.34 2.68 -7.83
C HIS A 254 16.46 1.45 -7.82
N GLY A 255 16.45 0.71 -6.70
CA GLY A 255 15.53 -0.40 -6.49
C GLY A 255 14.08 0.01 -6.73
N ALA A 256 13.64 1.09 -6.10
CA ALA A 256 12.24 1.55 -6.20
C ALA A 256 11.83 1.89 -7.65
N ILE A 257 12.71 2.53 -8.42
CA ILE A 257 12.47 2.85 -9.84
C ILE A 257 12.31 1.57 -10.67
N VAL A 258 13.22 0.61 -10.49
CA VAL A 258 13.26 -0.63 -11.29
C VAL A 258 12.14 -1.58 -10.89
N ASP A 259 11.82 -1.66 -9.61
CA ASP A 259 10.79 -2.54 -9.08
C ASP A 259 9.39 -1.99 -9.38
N LEU A 260 9.21 -0.66 -9.39
CA LEU A 260 7.97 -0.04 -9.89
C LEU A 260 7.76 -0.32 -11.39
N ALA A 261 8.80 -0.16 -12.20
CA ALA A 261 8.75 -0.53 -13.62
C ALA A 261 8.43 -2.02 -13.82
N SER A 262 9.02 -2.89 -12.99
CA SER A 262 8.75 -4.34 -12.98
C SER A 262 7.30 -4.65 -12.63
N ILE A 263 6.72 -3.95 -11.66
CA ILE A 263 5.32 -4.10 -11.25
C ILE A 263 4.36 -3.67 -12.36
N TRP A 264 4.56 -2.50 -12.95
CA TRP A 264 3.76 -2.04 -14.09
C TRP A 264 3.87 -3.00 -15.28
N GLN A 265 5.09 -3.45 -15.61
CA GLN A 265 5.31 -4.45 -16.65
C GLN A 265 4.61 -5.78 -16.33
N THR A 266 4.66 -6.22 -15.08
CA THR A 266 4.01 -7.46 -14.63
C THR A 266 2.50 -7.38 -14.81
N ALA A 267 1.89 -6.27 -14.39
CA ALA A 267 0.46 -6.04 -14.61
C ALA A 267 0.10 -6.03 -16.10
N TRP A 268 0.91 -5.37 -16.93
CA TRP A 268 0.67 -5.28 -18.36
C TRP A 268 0.82 -6.63 -19.08
N VAL A 269 1.84 -7.42 -18.74
CA VAL A 269 2.04 -8.79 -19.28
C VAL A 269 0.89 -9.69 -18.86
N ASN A 270 0.50 -9.66 -17.57
CA ASN A 270 -0.62 -10.45 -17.07
C ASN A 270 -1.96 -10.03 -17.71
N ALA A 271 -2.09 -8.78 -18.12
CA ALA A 271 -3.25 -8.26 -18.86
C ALA A 271 -3.30 -8.72 -20.32
N GLY A 272 -2.33 -9.50 -20.78
CA GLY A 272 -2.21 -9.95 -22.18
C GLY A 272 -1.53 -8.94 -23.09
N SER A 273 -0.72 -8.03 -22.52
CA SER A 273 0.04 -7.01 -23.24
C SER A 273 -0.82 -6.14 -24.17
N PRO A 274 -1.88 -5.49 -23.65
CA PRO A 274 -2.77 -4.68 -24.46
C PRO A 274 -2.02 -3.50 -25.08
N THR A 275 -2.26 -3.24 -26.36
CA THR A 275 -1.82 -2.01 -27.01
C THR A 275 -2.73 -0.85 -26.60
N LEU A 276 -2.16 0.34 -26.39
CA LEU A 276 -2.95 1.55 -26.18
C LEU A 276 -3.73 1.88 -27.47
N SER A 277 -4.99 1.44 -27.57
CA SER A 277 -5.87 1.79 -28.69
C SER A 277 -6.85 2.88 -28.27
N PHE A 278 -6.64 4.10 -28.76
CA PHE A 278 -7.58 5.22 -28.58
C PHE A 278 -8.81 5.16 -29.50
N ASN A 279 -9.14 4.01 -30.07
CA ASN A 279 -10.39 3.90 -30.81
C ASN A 279 -11.54 3.91 -29.80
N ASP A 280 -12.43 4.89 -29.91
CA ASP A 280 -13.64 5.10 -29.10
C ASP A 280 -14.59 3.88 -29.00
N GLU A 281 -14.30 2.79 -29.72
CA GLU A 281 -14.92 1.49 -29.52
C GLU A 281 -14.04 0.64 -28.60
N GLN A 282 -14.24 0.82 -27.29
CA GLN A 282 -13.75 -0.09 -26.26
C GLN A 282 -13.99 -1.54 -26.72
N PRO A 283 -12.94 -2.38 -26.85
CA PRO A 283 -13.11 -3.75 -27.34
C PRO A 283 -14.09 -4.50 -26.43
N ILE A 284 -15.09 -5.16 -27.02
CA ILE A 284 -16.03 -5.96 -26.23
C ILE A 284 -15.24 -7.16 -25.65
N PRO A 285 -15.31 -7.40 -24.33
CA PRO A 285 -14.63 -8.56 -23.73
C PRO A 285 -15.12 -9.86 -24.35
N ILE A 286 -14.25 -10.87 -24.42
CA ILE A 286 -14.59 -12.16 -25.03
C ILE A 286 -15.06 -13.21 -24.03
N VAL A 287 -14.85 -12.95 -22.73
CA VAL A 287 -15.22 -13.83 -21.61
C VAL A 287 -15.80 -13.03 -20.46
N TYR A 288 -16.58 -13.68 -19.60
CA TYR A 288 -16.99 -13.09 -18.34
C TYR A 288 -15.83 -13.08 -17.34
N ILE A 289 -15.62 -11.94 -16.67
CA ILE A 289 -14.62 -11.78 -15.61
C ILE A 289 -15.26 -11.02 -14.46
N LEU A 290 -15.01 -11.46 -13.22
CA LEU A 290 -15.18 -10.63 -12.03
C LEU A 290 -13.79 -10.31 -11.48
N GLY A 291 -13.41 -9.04 -11.50
CA GLY A 291 -12.14 -8.55 -10.94
C GLY A 291 -12.15 -8.54 -9.41
N GLN A 292 -10.97 -8.39 -8.80
CA GLN A 292 -10.86 -8.07 -7.37
C GLN A 292 -11.42 -6.67 -7.14
N ASN A 293 -12.09 -6.44 -6.00
CA ASN A 293 -12.57 -5.12 -5.64
C ASN A 293 -11.38 -4.21 -5.32
N TYR A 294 -11.49 -2.93 -5.64
CA TYR A 294 -10.43 -1.96 -5.44
C TYR A 294 -10.94 -0.67 -4.78
N PRO A 295 -10.33 -0.22 -3.66
CA PRO A 295 -9.27 -0.90 -2.90
C PRO A 295 -9.78 -2.19 -2.22
N ASN A 296 -8.87 -3.07 -1.79
CA ASN A 296 -9.14 -4.20 -0.89
C ASN A 296 -7.91 -4.52 -0.02
N PRO A 297 -7.96 -4.41 1.33
CA PRO A 297 -9.09 -3.94 2.13
C PRO A 297 -9.56 -2.52 1.74
N PHE A 298 -10.72 -2.07 2.20
CA PHE A 298 -11.25 -0.76 1.80
C PHE A 298 -11.90 0.00 2.96
N ASN A 299 -11.90 1.34 2.89
CA ASN A 299 -12.57 2.22 3.85
C ASN A 299 -13.19 3.46 3.18
N PRO A 300 -14.50 3.72 3.32
CA PRO A 300 -15.58 2.75 3.25
C PRO A 300 -15.98 2.45 1.79
N VAL A 301 -15.26 2.97 0.80
CA VAL A 301 -15.62 2.86 -0.63
C VAL A 301 -14.69 1.88 -1.35
N THR A 302 -15.27 1.01 -2.16
CA THR A 302 -14.57 0.13 -3.09
C THR A 302 -15.30 0.06 -4.42
N THR A 303 -14.59 -0.26 -5.49
CA THR A 303 -15.08 -0.41 -6.85
C THR A 303 -14.98 -1.87 -7.26
N LEU A 304 -16.08 -2.43 -7.76
CA LEU A 304 -16.13 -3.77 -8.34
C LEU A 304 -16.07 -3.66 -9.87
N CYS A 305 -15.05 -4.25 -10.48
CA CYS A 305 -14.90 -4.31 -11.94
C CYS A 305 -15.37 -5.68 -12.47
N TYR A 306 -16.13 -5.69 -13.56
CA TYR A 306 -16.63 -6.90 -14.19
C TYR A 306 -16.85 -6.75 -15.69
N ASP A 307 -16.68 -7.86 -16.41
CA ASP A 307 -16.63 -7.89 -17.87
C ASP A 307 -17.79 -8.70 -18.41
N LEU A 308 -18.48 -8.14 -19.40
CA LEU A 308 -19.66 -8.75 -20.02
C LEU A 308 -19.43 -8.97 -21.52
N PRO A 309 -19.23 -10.21 -22.00
CA PRO A 309 -19.02 -10.48 -23.41
C PRO A 309 -20.27 -10.31 -24.27
N GLU A 310 -21.44 -10.34 -23.64
CA GLU A 310 -22.73 -10.14 -24.29
C GLU A 310 -23.72 -9.43 -23.36
N ASP A 311 -24.77 -8.88 -23.94
CA ASP A 311 -25.88 -8.26 -23.22
C ASP A 311 -26.55 -9.29 -22.29
N ALA A 312 -26.42 -9.10 -20.99
CA ALA A 312 -26.91 -10.06 -19.99
C ALA A 312 -27.72 -9.36 -18.89
N LEU A 313 -28.61 -10.13 -18.25
CA LEU A 313 -29.23 -9.74 -16.98
C LEU A 313 -28.23 -10.03 -15.87
N ILE A 314 -27.78 -8.99 -15.18
CA ILE A 314 -26.71 -9.08 -14.18
C ILE A 314 -27.26 -8.86 -12.79
N ASN A 315 -26.86 -9.69 -11.85
CA ASN A 315 -27.04 -9.46 -10.42
C ASN A 315 -25.69 -9.41 -9.72
N ILE A 316 -25.39 -8.30 -9.03
CA ILE A 316 -24.24 -8.18 -8.15
C ILE A 316 -24.75 -8.01 -6.73
N THR A 317 -24.44 -9.00 -5.88
CA THR A 317 -24.95 -9.06 -4.51
C THR A 317 -23.81 -9.21 -3.51
N ILE A 318 -23.88 -8.42 -2.44
CA ILE A 318 -22.95 -8.44 -1.32
C ILE A 318 -23.52 -9.30 -0.21
N TYR A 319 -22.68 -10.15 0.36
CA TYR A 319 -22.96 -11.06 1.45
C TYR A 319 -21.98 -10.85 2.60
N ASP A 320 -22.43 -11.07 3.83
CA ASP A 320 -21.54 -11.14 4.98
C ASP A 320 -20.94 -12.55 5.14
N MET A 321 -20.07 -12.72 6.15
CA MET A 321 -19.41 -14.00 6.46
C MET A 321 -20.37 -15.16 6.73
N MET A 322 -21.64 -14.87 7.08
CA MET A 322 -22.66 -15.88 7.36
C MET A 322 -23.49 -16.21 6.11
N GLY A 323 -23.12 -15.66 4.94
CA GLY A 323 -23.85 -15.80 3.68
C GLY A 323 -25.16 -15.02 3.65
N ARG A 324 -25.39 -14.10 4.59
CA ARG A 324 -26.61 -13.27 4.60
C ARG A 324 -26.42 -12.14 3.60
N LYS A 325 -27.45 -11.90 2.79
CA LYS A 325 -27.46 -10.79 1.84
C LYS A 325 -27.44 -9.45 2.58
N VAL A 326 -26.42 -8.64 2.28
CA VAL A 326 -26.21 -7.29 2.82
C VAL A 326 -26.83 -6.24 1.90
N SER A 327 -26.50 -6.31 0.61
CA SER A 327 -27.00 -5.38 -0.41
C SER A 327 -26.97 -6.00 -1.80
N THR A 328 -27.82 -5.51 -2.70
CA THR A 328 -27.76 -5.81 -4.13
C THR A 328 -27.37 -4.52 -4.85
N LEU A 329 -26.17 -4.49 -5.44
CA LEU A 329 -25.61 -3.29 -6.09
C LEU A 329 -26.14 -3.12 -7.51
N VAL A 330 -26.31 -4.24 -8.21
CA VAL A 330 -26.80 -4.28 -9.59
C VAL A 330 -27.85 -5.38 -9.68
N SER A 331 -28.95 -5.08 -10.34
CA SER A 331 -30.03 -6.04 -10.67
C SER A 331 -30.74 -5.56 -11.93
N SER A 332 -30.02 -5.53 -13.05
CA SER A 332 -30.52 -4.96 -14.31
C SER A 332 -29.89 -5.64 -15.53
N ARG A 333 -30.58 -5.55 -16.67
CA ARG A 333 -29.97 -5.91 -17.96
C ARG A 333 -28.94 -4.83 -18.32
N GLN A 334 -27.72 -5.24 -18.61
CA GLN A 334 -26.64 -4.38 -19.05
C GLN A 334 -26.16 -4.82 -20.43
N THR A 335 -25.63 -3.88 -21.20
CA THR A 335 -24.99 -4.20 -22.47
C THR A 335 -23.63 -4.83 -22.26
N ALA A 336 -23.14 -5.54 -23.28
CA ALA A 336 -21.75 -5.99 -23.35
C ALA A 336 -20.75 -4.84 -23.10
N GLY A 337 -19.57 -5.19 -22.61
CA GLY A 337 -18.49 -4.26 -22.30
C GLY A 337 -17.94 -4.42 -20.88
N TYR A 338 -16.91 -3.63 -20.60
CA TYR A 338 -16.32 -3.47 -19.28
C TYR A 338 -17.20 -2.58 -18.41
N LYS A 339 -17.43 -3.00 -17.16
CA LYS A 339 -18.35 -2.34 -16.24
C LYS A 339 -17.72 -2.19 -14.86
N THR A 340 -18.14 -1.15 -14.17
CA THR A 340 -17.77 -0.91 -12.77
C THR A 340 -19.02 -0.61 -11.94
N VAL A 341 -18.96 -0.93 -10.66
CA VAL A 341 -19.95 -0.48 -9.66
C VAL A 341 -19.28 -0.22 -8.33
N GLN A 342 -19.57 0.92 -7.72
CA GLN A 342 -19.04 1.25 -6.40
C GLN A 342 -19.94 0.72 -5.29
N TRP A 343 -19.31 0.28 -4.20
CA TRP A 343 -19.96 0.01 -2.92
C TRP A 343 -19.36 0.88 -1.83
N ASN A 344 -20.21 1.58 -1.09
CA ASN A 344 -19.84 2.50 -0.02
C ASN A 344 -20.08 1.89 1.38
N ALA A 345 -19.88 0.58 1.52
CA ALA A 345 -20.07 -0.15 2.78
C ALA A 345 -21.47 0.03 3.40
N THR A 346 -22.54 0.09 2.61
CA THR A 346 -23.92 0.19 3.12
C THR A 346 -24.78 -1.03 2.81
N ASN A 347 -25.74 -1.32 3.69
CA ASN A 347 -26.77 -2.34 3.48
C ASN A 347 -27.93 -1.82 2.60
N SER A 348 -28.93 -2.67 2.30
CA SER A 348 -30.11 -2.28 1.51
C SER A 348 -30.97 -1.14 2.08
N ALA A 349 -30.78 -0.78 3.36
CA ALA A 349 -31.44 0.38 3.99
C ALA A 349 -30.57 1.65 3.96
N GLY A 350 -29.41 1.62 3.29
CA GLY A 350 -28.45 2.71 3.23
C GLY A 350 -27.66 2.91 4.53
N GLN A 351 -27.68 1.96 5.44
CA GLN A 351 -26.96 2.05 6.73
C GLN A 351 -25.55 1.48 6.58
N PRO A 352 -24.51 2.12 7.15
CA PRO A 352 -23.17 1.58 7.19
C PRO A 352 -23.12 0.20 7.85
N VAL A 353 -22.35 -0.71 7.28
CA VAL A 353 -22.12 -2.04 7.85
C VAL A 353 -20.88 -2.04 8.77
N SER A 354 -20.63 -3.14 9.47
CA SER A 354 -19.48 -3.25 10.37
C SER A 354 -18.23 -3.65 9.61
N ALA A 355 -17.05 -3.24 10.07
CA ALA A 355 -15.79 -3.77 9.54
C ALA A 355 -15.77 -5.30 9.61
N GLY A 356 -15.05 -5.93 8.68
CA GLY A 356 -14.94 -7.38 8.57
C GLY A 356 -14.95 -7.89 7.14
N LEU A 357 -15.00 -9.22 7.02
CA LEU A 357 -15.00 -9.91 5.73
C LEU A 357 -16.40 -9.94 5.10
N TYR A 358 -16.44 -9.66 3.81
CA TYR A 358 -17.62 -9.73 2.97
C TYR A 358 -17.31 -10.50 1.69
N PHE A 359 -18.36 -10.95 1.01
CA PHE A 359 -18.27 -11.58 -0.29
C PHE A 359 -19.15 -10.85 -1.27
N TYR A 360 -18.72 -10.72 -2.51
CA TYR A 360 -19.56 -10.24 -3.60
C TYR A 360 -19.65 -11.30 -4.69
N THR A 361 -20.87 -11.56 -5.13
CA THR A 361 -21.17 -12.51 -6.19
C THR A 361 -21.77 -11.77 -7.37
N ILE A 362 -21.24 -12.04 -8.57
CA ILE A 362 -21.89 -11.72 -9.84
C ILE A 362 -22.61 -12.95 -10.38
N GLU A 363 -23.82 -12.76 -10.89
CA GLU A 363 -24.57 -13.74 -11.67
C GLU A 363 -24.98 -13.10 -12.99
N ALA A 364 -24.58 -13.71 -14.12
CA ALA A 364 -24.91 -13.28 -15.48
C ALA A 364 -25.20 -14.52 -16.36
N GLY A 365 -26.48 -14.88 -16.51
CA GLY A 365 -26.86 -16.13 -17.17
C GLY A 365 -26.35 -17.35 -16.38
N GLU A 366 -25.54 -18.19 -17.03
CA GLU A 366 -24.87 -19.35 -16.40
C GLU A 366 -23.57 -18.98 -15.68
N PHE A 367 -23.02 -17.79 -15.94
CA PHE A 367 -21.80 -17.34 -15.28
C PHE A 367 -22.10 -16.91 -13.84
N ARG A 368 -21.35 -17.48 -12.90
CA ARG A 368 -21.38 -17.11 -11.49
C ARG A 368 -19.97 -17.13 -10.92
N GLN A 369 -19.52 -16.00 -10.39
CA GLN A 369 -18.25 -15.89 -9.69
C GLN A 369 -18.45 -15.14 -8.38
N THR A 370 -17.72 -15.56 -7.35
CA THR A 370 -17.71 -14.90 -6.04
C THR A 370 -16.28 -14.54 -5.69
N ARG A 371 -16.10 -13.35 -5.12
CA ARG A 371 -14.84 -12.87 -4.60
C ARG A 371 -15.02 -12.37 -3.16
N LYS A 372 -13.95 -12.42 -2.39
CA LYS A 372 -13.89 -11.93 -1.01
C LYS A 372 -13.44 -10.47 -1.00
N MET A 373 -13.86 -9.71 0.00
CA MET A 373 -13.41 -8.33 0.24
C MET A 373 -13.42 -8.02 1.73
N VAL A 374 -12.53 -7.13 2.17
CA VAL A 374 -12.33 -6.80 3.58
C VAL A 374 -12.67 -5.32 3.78
N LEU A 375 -13.70 -5.04 4.58
CA LEU A 375 -14.06 -3.68 4.97
C LEU A 375 -13.34 -3.30 6.26
N LEU A 376 -12.73 -2.12 6.24
CA LEU A 376 -12.08 -1.45 7.35
C LEU A 376 -13.02 -0.41 7.98
N LYS A 377 -12.68 0.09 9.16
CA LYS A 377 -13.35 1.22 9.79
C LYS A 377 -12.36 2.21 10.36
#